data_AF-C6PQR4-F1
#
_entry.id   AF-C6PQR4-F1
#
_cell.length_a   1.000
_cell.length_b   1.000
_cell.length_c   1.000
_cell.angle_alpha   90.00
_cell.angle_beta   90.00
_cell.angle_gamma   90.00
#
_symmetry.space_group_name_H-M   'P 1'
#
loop_
_entity.id
_entity.type
_entity.pdbx_description
1 polymer ?
#
loop_
_entity_poly.entity_id
_entity_poly.type
_entity_poly.pdbx_seq_one_letter_code
_entity_poly.pdbx_strand_id
1 'polypeptide(L)'
;MEDLQSKIVSYKNTLNNLIDFILKEKSNSLELLKRNLDVNSPYSYIVNEYNNIDRLKELMNIKIKTRLEKEREKLIKANSLLTAHNPMNILNKGYAVIENEKIGVVNTIQNLKKLDKVKITLKDGSEEFNLKIKN
;
A
#
# COMPACT_ATOMS: atom_id res chain seq x y z
N MET A 1 59.60 49.27 46.82
CA MET A 1 59.78 49.26 45.35
C MET A 1 59.33 47.92 44.76
N GLU A 2 59.80 46.78 45.27
CA GLU A 2 59.36 45.44 44.82
C GLU A 2 57.86 45.18 44.95
N ASP A 3 57.22 45.62 46.04
CA ASP A 3 55.77 45.39 46.27
C ASP A 3 54.84 46.18 45.31
N LEU A 4 55.33 47.28 44.74
CA LEU A 4 54.57 48.05 43.75
C LEU A 4 54.68 47.41 42.36
N GLN A 5 55.87 46.89 42.02
CA GLN A 5 56.09 46.16 40.77
C GLN A 5 55.32 44.84 40.75
N SER A 6 55.26 44.10 41.86
CA SER A 6 54.47 42.86 41.94
C SER A 6 52.98 43.12 41.73
N LYS A 7 52.43 44.21 42.30
CA LYS A 7 51.05 44.65 42.07
C LYS A 7 50.78 45.03 40.62
N ILE A 8 51.69 45.77 39.97
CA ILE A 8 51.56 46.13 38.55
C ILE A 8 51.55 44.88 37.66
N VAL A 9 52.43 43.92 37.93
CA VAL A 9 52.47 42.64 37.19
C VAL A 9 51.19 41.84 37.41
N SER A 10 50.69 41.78 38.65
CA SER A 10 49.42 41.13 38.98
C SER A 10 48.23 41.76 38.25
N TYR A 11 48.15 43.10 38.23
CA TYR A 11 47.10 43.81 37.49
C TYR A 11 47.20 43.61 35.98
N LYS A 12 48.42 43.58 35.41
CA LYS A 12 48.64 43.27 34.00
C LYS A 12 48.18 41.85 33.65
N ASN A 13 48.52 40.87 34.48
CA ASN A 13 48.12 39.47 34.26
C ASN A 13 46.60 39.31 34.38
N THR A 14 45.99 39.96 35.37
CA THR A 14 44.54 39.97 35.54
C THR A 14 43.85 40.59 34.32
N LEU A 15 44.37 41.72 33.82
CA LEU A 15 43.84 42.37 32.62
C LEU A 15 43.94 41.48 31.39
N ASN A 16 45.09 40.84 31.16
CA ASN A 16 45.28 39.92 30.03
C ASN A 16 44.31 38.73 30.11
N ASN A 17 44.16 38.13 31.29
CA ASN A 17 43.22 37.03 31.49
C ASN A 17 41.77 37.45 31.22
N LEU A 18 41.39 38.68 31.62
CA LEU A 18 40.06 39.22 31.34
C LEU A 18 39.86 39.46 29.83
N ILE A 19 40.87 39.98 29.14
CA ILE A 19 40.82 40.19 27.68
C ILE A 19 40.66 38.84 26.97
N ASP A 20 41.47 37.84 27.32
CA ASP A 20 41.40 36.51 26.72
C ASP A 20 40.06 35.84 26.99
N PHE A 21 39.54 35.98 28.21
CA PHE A 21 38.20 35.49 28.57
C PHE A 21 37.11 36.14 27.70
N ILE A 22 37.12 37.48 27.58
CA ILE A 22 36.12 38.21 26.78
C ILE A 22 36.23 37.82 25.31
N LEU A 23 37.43 37.72 24.75
CA LEU A 23 37.64 37.33 23.37
C LEU A 23 37.12 35.91 23.11
N LYS A 24 37.39 34.97 24.03
CA LYS A 24 36.90 33.60 23.94
C LYS A 24 35.37 33.54 23.99
N GLU A 25 34.76 34.26 24.93
CA GLU A 25 33.29 34.34 25.05
C GLU A 25 32.64 34.92 23.80
N LYS A 26 33.22 35.98 23.23
CA LYS A 26 32.72 36.58 21.98
C LYS A 26 32.90 35.65 20.78
N SER A 27 34.02 34.94 20.70
CA SER A 27 34.25 33.94 19.65
C SER A 27 33.22 32.80 19.72
N ASN A 28 33.00 32.26 20.92
CA ASN A 28 32.00 31.20 21.15
C ASN A 28 30.59 31.67 20.77
N SER A 29 30.24 32.90 21.16
CA SER A 29 28.94 33.49 20.81
C SER A 29 28.77 33.65 19.30
N LEU A 30 29.82 34.07 18.58
CA LEU A 30 29.81 34.21 17.13
C LEU A 30 29.64 32.84 16.44
N GLU A 31 30.34 31.82 16.92
CA GLU A 31 30.25 30.46 16.38
C GLU A 31 28.84 29.88 16.57
N LEU A 32 28.23 30.11 17.73
CA LEU A 32 26.85 29.71 18.00
C LEU A 32 25.86 30.40 17.05
N LEU A 33 26.04 31.72 16.84
CA LEU A 33 25.20 32.49 15.93
C LEU A 33 25.33 32.00 14.49
N LYS A 34 26.56 31.71 14.04
CA LYS A 34 26.85 31.16 12.71
C LYS A 34 26.18 29.79 12.52
N ARG A 35 26.31 28.89 13.49
CA ARG A 35 25.63 27.58 13.46
C ARG A 35 24.12 27.72 13.37
N ASN A 36 23.53 28.63 14.14
CA ASN A 36 22.09 28.89 14.09
C ASN A 36 21.65 29.43 12.71
N LEU A 37 22.46 30.29 12.08
CA LEU A 37 22.21 30.78 10.73
C LEU A 37 22.34 29.67 9.68
N ASP A 38 23.30 28.76 9.81
CA ASP A 38 23.50 27.65 8.88
C ASP A 38 22.35 26.63 8.95
N VAL A 39 21.89 26.30 10.16
CA VAL A 39 20.77 25.38 10.39
C VAL A 39 19.45 25.97 9.89
N ASN A 40 19.21 27.26 10.16
CA ASN A 40 18.03 27.97 9.67
C ASN A 40 18.23 28.57 8.28
N SER A 41 19.31 28.22 7.59
CA SER A 41 19.55 28.79 6.28
C SER A 41 18.47 28.28 5.32
N PRO A 42 17.93 29.14 4.44
CA PRO A 42 17.00 28.72 3.40
C PRO A 42 17.54 27.55 2.56
N TYR A 43 18.86 27.45 2.41
CA TYR A 43 19.51 26.35 1.70
C TYR A 43 19.28 25.00 2.40
N SER A 44 19.53 24.92 3.71
CA SER A 44 19.32 23.70 4.52
C SER A 44 17.85 23.30 4.51
N TYR A 45 16.94 24.28 4.57
CA TYR A 45 15.50 24.05 4.44
C TYR A 45 15.13 23.45 3.09
N ILE A 46 15.61 24.05 1.99
CA ILE A 46 15.35 23.58 0.62
C ILE A 46 15.86 22.15 0.42
N VAL A 47 17.08 21.83 0.86
CA VAL A 47 17.63 20.47 0.76
C VAL A 47 16.79 19.45 1.53
N ASN A 48 16.34 19.80 2.74
CA ASN A 48 15.46 18.93 3.51
C ASN A 48 14.09 18.73 2.85
N GLU A 49 13.54 19.75 2.22
CA GLU A 49 12.29 19.63 1.47
C GLU A 49 12.44 18.75 0.23
N TYR A 50 13.57 18.77 -0.47
CA TYR A 50 13.84 17.81 -1.55
C TYR A 50 13.77 16.35 -1.05
N ASN A 51 14.42 16.05 0.07
CA ASN A 51 14.35 14.72 0.68
C ASN A 51 12.91 14.34 1.08
N ASN A 52 12.14 15.31 1.58
CA ASN A 52 10.74 15.10 1.94
C ASN A 52 9.88 14.79 0.69
N ILE A 53 10.08 15.53 -0.40
CA ILE A 53 9.40 15.31 -1.68
C ILE A 53 9.71 13.91 -2.22
N ASP A 54 10.97 13.49 -2.19
CA ASP A 54 11.36 12.16 -2.67
C ASP A 54 10.72 11.05 -1.82
N ARG A 55 10.71 11.21 -0.49
CA ARG A 55 10.01 10.28 0.40
C ARG A 55 8.51 10.21 0.11
N LEU A 56 7.86 11.37 -0.10
CA LEU A 56 6.44 11.43 -0.43
C LEU A 56 6.14 10.74 -1.76
N LYS A 57 7.01 10.93 -2.76
CA LYS A 57 6.92 10.28 -4.07
C LYS A 57 7.03 8.76 -3.95
N GLU A 58 7.96 8.26 -3.15
CA GLU A 58 8.12 6.83 -2.89
C GLU A 58 6.88 6.25 -2.20
N LEU A 59 6.40 6.89 -1.13
CA LEU A 59 5.20 6.48 -0.41
C LEU A 59 3.96 6.45 -1.31
N MET A 60 3.82 7.45 -2.19
CA MET A 60 2.73 7.51 -3.16
C MET A 60 2.79 6.33 -4.14
N ASN A 61 3.98 6.03 -4.68
CA ASN A 61 4.17 4.90 -5.60
C ASN A 61 3.81 3.57 -4.94
N ILE A 62 4.25 3.35 -3.70
CA ILE A 62 3.90 2.14 -2.93
C ILE A 62 2.38 2.04 -2.78
N LYS A 63 1.72 3.11 -2.34
CA LYS A 63 0.25 3.11 -2.14
C LYS A 63 -0.51 2.84 -3.44
N ILE A 64 -0.09 3.44 -4.55
CA ILE A 64 -0.71 3.23 -5.86
C ILE A 64 -0.57 1.76 -6.26
N LYS A 65 0.64 1.20 -6.17
CA LYS A 65 0.91 -0.20 -6.54
C LYS A 65 0.08 -1.18 -5.70
N THR A 66 0.08 -1.01 -4.38
CA THR A 66 -0.72 -1.87 -3.48
C THR A 66 -2.21 -1.77 -3.77
N ARG A 67 -2.72 -0.57 -4.10
CA ARG A 67 -4.13 -0.40 -4.45
C ARG A 67 -4.48 -1.11 -5.76
N LEU A 68 -3.64 -0.97 -6.78
CA LEU A 68 -3.81 -1.65 -8.06
C LEU A 68 -3.79 -3.16 -7.92
N GLU A 69 -2.85 -3.72 -7.15
CA GLU A 69 -2.77 -5.16 -6.88
C GLU A 69 -4.04 -5.67 -6.18
N LYS A 70 -4.52 -4.94 -5.16
CA LYS A 70 -5.76 -5.30 -4.45
C LYS A 70 -6.99 -5.29 -5.35
N GLU A 71 -7.15 -4.28 -6.20
CA GLU A 71 -8.27 -4.22 -7.14
C GLU A 71 -8.15 -5.30 -8.23
N ARG A 72 -6.94 -5.62 -8.69
CA ARG A 72 -6.69 -6.73 -9.61
C ARG A 72 -7.10 -8.07 -8.99
N GLU A 73 -6.74 -8.33 -7.73
CA GLU A 73 -7.16 -9.54 -7.03
C GLU A 73 -8.69 -9.64 -6.90
N LYS A 74 -9.36 -8.53 -6.59
CA LYS A 74 -10.83 -8.50 -6.53
C LYS A 74 -11.45 -8.83 -7.89
N LEU A 75 -10.92 -8.26 -8.97
CA LEU A 75 -11.37 -8.57 -10.33
C LEU A 75 -11.17 -10.04 -10.68
N ILE A 76 -10.01 -10.61 -10.34
CA ILE A 76 -9.74 -12.04 -10.56
C ILE A 76 -10.76 -12.88 -9.78
N LYS A 77 -11.00 -12.58 -8.50
CA LYS A 77 -11.99 -13.30 -7.67
C LYS A 77 -13.40 -13.19 -8.25
N ALA A 78 -13.82 -11.99 -8.66
CA ALA A 78 -15.12 -11.78 -9.28
C ALA A 78 -15.25 -12.57 -10.59
N ASN A 79 -14.21 -12.57 -11.43
CA ASN A 79 -14.17 -13.36 -12.65
C ASN A 79 -14.20 -14.88 -12.37
N SER A 80 -13.47 -15.35 -11.37
CA SER A 80 -13.51 -16.74 -10.93
C SER A 80 -14.90 -17.17 -10.44
N LEU A 81 -15.61 -16.30 -9.71
CA LEU A 81 -16.98 -16.55 -9.31
C LEU A 81 -17.93 -16.59 -10.51
N LEU A 82 -17.85 -15.60 -11.41
CA LEU A 82 -18.66 -15.56 -12.62
C LEU A 82 -18.43 -16.79 -13.51
N THR A 83 -17.18 -17.22 -13.67
CA THR A 83 -16.83 -18.41 -14.44
C THR A 83 -17.26 -19.72 -13.77
N ALA A 84 -17.24 -19.80 -12.43
CA ALA A 84 -17.73 -20.95 -11.69
C ALA A 84 -19.26 -21.08 -11.75
N HIS A 85 -19.97 -19.95 -11.77
CA HIS A 85 -21.43 -19.90 -11.87
C HIS A 85 -21.93 -19.82 -13.32
N ASN A 86 -21.05 -19.86 -14.33
CA ASN A 86 -21.45 -19.90 -15.72
C ASN A 86 -21.86 -21.34 -16.11
N PRO A 87 -23.15 -21.62 -16.36
CA PRO A 87 -23.63 -22.95 -16.74
C PRO A 87 -22.97 -23.47 -18.02
N MET A 88 -22.47 -22.58 -18.90
CA MET A 88 -21.72 -22.96 -20.10
C MET A 88 -20.41 -23.71 -19.77
N ASN A 89 -19.75 -23.39 -18.65
CA ASN A 89 -18.56 -24.11 -18.20
C ASN A 89 -18.90 -25.48 -17.60
N ILE A 90 -20.11 -25.64 -17.06
CA ILE A 90 -20.61 -26.93 -16.57
C ILE A 90 -20.95 -27.82 -17.78
N LEU A 91 -21.59 -27.27 -18.81
CA LEU A 91 -21.85 -27.95 -20.09
C LEU A 91 -20.56 -28.39 -20.80
N ASN A 92 -19.52 -27.55 -20.80
CA ASN A 92 -18.20 -27.89 -21.37
C ASN A 92 -17.48 -29.04 -20.65
N LYS A 93 -17.80 -29.29 -19.37
CA LYS A 93 -17.24 -30.40 -18.57
C LYS A 93 -17.97 -31.74 -18.79
N GLY A 94 -18.94 -31.79 -19.71
CA GLY A 94 -19.70 -33.00 -20.05
C GLY A 94 -20.93 -33.24 -19.17
N TYR A 95 -21.34 -32.24 -18.39
CA TYR A 95 -22.61 -32.30 -17.65
C TYR A 95 -23.75 -31.79 -18.52
N ALA A 96 -24.95 -32.33 -18.32
CA ALA A 96 -26.16 -31.91 -19.00
C ALA A 96 -27.09 -31.19 -18.03
N VAL A 97 -27.79 -30.16 -18.50
CA VAL A 97 -28.87 -29.52 -17.73
C VAL A 97 -30.18 -30.15 -18.17
N ILE A 98 -30.89 -30.77 -17.23
CA ILE A 98 -32.19 -31.43 -17.48
C ILE A 98 -33.28 -30.50 -16.93
N GLU A 99 -34.22 -30.12 -17.78
CA GLU A 99 -35.30 -29.20 -17.45
C GLU A 99 -36.65 -29.79 -17.87
N ASN A 100 -37.71 -29.38 -17.18
CA ASN A 100 -39.09 -29.68 -17.55
C ASN A 100 -39.95 -28.41 -17.41
N GLU A 101 -40.88 -28.22 -18.35
CA GLU A 101 -41.75 -27.03 -18.41
C GLU A 101 -42.52 -26.75 -17.12
N LYS A 102 -42.80 -27.76 -16.29
CA LYS A 102 -43.59 -27.61 -15.06
C LYS A 102 -42.78 -27.33 -13.79
N ILE A 103 -41.51 -27.74 -13.74
CA ILE A 103 -40.72 -27.76 -12.49
C ILE A 103 -39.38 -27.01 -12.62
N GLY A 104 -39.01 -26.58 -13.83
CA GLY A 104 -37.70 -26.01 -14.10
C GLY A 104 -36.60 -27.07 -14.10
N VAL A 105 -35.47 -26.78 -13.46
CA VAL A 105 -34.30 -27.68 -13.44
C VAL A 105 -34.55 -28.91 -12.56
N VAL A 106 -34.39 -30.10 -13.14
CA VAL A 106 -34.54 -31.39 -12.48
C VAL A 106 -33.20 -31.81 -11.87
N ASN A 107 -33.07 -31.65 -10.56
CA ASN A 107 -31.83 -31.93 -9.82
C ASN A 107 -31.85 -33.22 -8.98
N THR A 108 -32.96 -33.97 -8.97
CA THR A 108 -33.10 -35.21 -8.19
C THR A 108 -33.71 -36.36 -9.01
N ILE A 109 -33.25 -37.59 -8.73
CA ILE A 109 -33.75 -38.82 -9.39
C ILE A 109 -35.26 -39.02 -9.09
N GLN A 110 -35.73 -38.65 -7.91
CA GLN A 110 -37.15 -38.79 -7.55
C GLN A 110 -38.06 -37.91 -8.42
N ASN A 111 -37.61 -36.70 -8.78
CA ASN A 111 -38.35 -35.83 -9.69
C ASN A 111 -38.21 -36.30 -11.13
N LEU A 112 -37.02 -36.79 -11.52
CA LEU A 112 -36.78 -37.33 -12.86
C LEU A 112 -37.67 -38.55 -13.16
N LYS A 113 -37.89 -39.44 -12.19
CA LYS A 113 -38.75 -40.63 -12.35
C LYS A 113 -40.24 -40.32 -12.53
N LYS A 114 -40.68 -39.11 -12.18
CA LYS A 114 -42.08 -38.67 -12.29
C LYS A 114 -42.37 -37.97 -13.62
N LEU A 115 -41.36 -37.84 -14.50
CA LEU A 115 -41.43 -37.09 -15.74
C LEU A 115 -41.26 -38.02 -16.93
N ASP A 116 -42.18 -37.93 -17.88
CA ASP A 116 -42.13 -38.72 -19.14
C ASP A 116 -41.27 -38.03 -20.21
N LYS A 117 -41.23 -36.70 -20.17
CA LYS A 117 -40.54 -35.85 -21.15
C LYS A 117 -39.66 -34.84 -20.44
N VAL A 118 -38.43 -34.67 -20.93
CA VAL A 118 -37.47 -33.70 -20.41
C VAL A 118 -36.74 -33.01 -21.54
N LYS A 119 -36.42 -31.74 -21.36
CA LYS A 119 -35.50 -30.99 -22.21
C LYS A 119 -34.09 -31.18 -21.66
N ILE A 120 -33.18 -31.68 -22.49
CA ILE A 120 -31.78 -31.87 -22.11
C ILE A 120 -30.95 -30.86 -22.91
N THR A 121 -30.23 -30.01 -22.20
CA THR A 121 -29.29 -29.06 -22.79
C THR A 121 -27.87 -29.54 -22.57
N LEU A 122 -27.14 -29.68 -23.67
CA LEU A 122 -25.74 -30.06 -23.77
C LEU A 122 -24.93 -28.91 -24.38
N LYS A 123 -23.62 -29.09 -24.52
CA LYS A 123 -22.70 -28.08 -25.08
C LYS A 123 -23.10 -27.63 -26.50
N ASP A 124 -23.66 -28.54 -27.28
CA ASP A 124 -23.97 -28.37 -28.71
C ASP A 124 -25.42 -27.95 -28.97
N GLY A 125 -26.29 -27.95 -27.97
CA GLY A 125 -27.67 -27.52 -28.13
C GLY A 125 -28.61 -28.11 -27.08
N SER A 126 -29.91 -27.94 -27.32
CA SER A 126 -30.96 -28.48 -26.46
C SER A 126 -32.01 -29.20 -27.27
N GLU A 127 -32.37 -30.41 -26.86
CA GLU A 127 -33.37 -31.25 -27.51
C GLU A 127 -34.31 -31.86 -26.46
N GLU A 128 -35.48 -32.30 -26.89
CA GLU A 128 -36.47 -32.94 -26.03
C GLU A 128 -36.38 -34.46 -26.12
N PHE A 129 -36.29 -35.12 -24.97
CA PHE A 129 -36.16 -36.56 -24.87
C PHE A 129 -37.29 -37.17 -24.05
N ASN A 130 -37.74 -38.34 -24.48
CA ASN A 130 -38.68 -39.16 -23.71
C ASN A 130 -37.89 -40.16 -22.86
N LEU A 131 -38.18 -40.20 -21.55
CA LEU A 131 -37.51 -41.09 -20.61
C LEU A 131 -38.22 -42.43 -20.57
N LYS A 132 -37.48 -43.53 -20.71
CA LYS A 132 -37.94 -44.88 -20.40
C LYS A 132 -37.09 -45.46 -19.28
N ILE A 133 -37.72 -45.68 -18.13
CA ILE A 133 -37.07 -46.36 -17.01
C ILE A 133 -37.01 -47.85 -17.35
N LYS A 134 -35.79 -48.39 -17.47
CA LYS A 134 -35.59 -49.84 -17.48
C LYS A 134 -35.74 -50.34 -16.04
N ASN A 135 -36.75 -51.17 -15.81
CA ASN A 135 -36.84 -52.03 -14.64
C ASN A 135 -35.86 -53.20 -14.77
#